data_AF-A0A7C9E7S0-F1
#
_entry.id   AF-A0A7C9E7S0-F1
#
_cell.length_a   1.000
_cell.length_b   1.000
_cell.length_c   1.000
_cell.angle_alpha   90.00
_cell.angle_beta   90.00
_cell.angle_gamma   90.00
#
_symmetry.space_group_name_H-M   'P 1'
#
loop_
_entity.id
_entity.type
_entity.pdbx_description
1 polymer ?
#
loop_
_entity_poly.entity_id
_entity_poly.type
_entity_poly.pdbx_seq_one_letter_code
_entity_poly.pdbx_strand_id
1 'polypeptide(L)'
;FFRSYAPIHFSGGTWKTGGQCHLETMPDFETPAFPDDHFNIVNDVILSHANTSQMRTVNLLNVTYLSLQRRDGHASIYYMGPKPASIRHQDCSHWCLPGVPDTWNELV
;
A
#
# COMPACT_ATOMS: atom_id res chain seq x y z
N PHE A 1 8.35 15.47 2.05
CA PHE A 1 7.20 14.94 1.30
C PHE A 1 6.25 14.26 2.28
N PHE A 2 4.95 14.26 2.00
CA PHE A 2 3.97 13.39 2.64
C PHE A 2 3.75 12.20 1.71
N ARG A 3 3.99 10.97 2.16
CA ARG A 3 3.73 9.77 1.35
C ARG A 3 2.24 9.44 1.42
N SER A 4 1.61 9.21 0.28
CA SER A 4 0.21 8.81 0.23
C SER A 4 -0.02 7.40 0.81
N TYR A 5 -1.29 6.96 0.77
CA TYR A 5 -1.71 5.66 1.27
C TYR A 5 -0.92 4.49 0.65
N ALA A 6 -0.47 3.56 1.51
CA ALA A 6 0.09 2.28 1.08
C ALA A 6 -1.02 1.22 1.17
N PRO A 7 -1.45 0.64 0.04
CA PRO A 7 -2.61 -0.25 0.01
C PRO A 7 -2.33 -1.58 0.70
N ILE A 8 -3.41 -2.21 1.16
CA ILE A 8 -3.44 -3.58 1.65
C ILE A 8 -4.08 -4.48 0.58
N HIS A 9 -3.61 -5.71 0.43
CA HIS A 9 -4.14 -6.63 -0.60
C HIS A 9 -4.65 -7.92 0.01
N PHE A 10 -5.97 -8.12 0.00
CA PHE A 10 -6.58 -9.40 0.37
C PHE A 10 -7.37 -9.94 -0.81
N SER A 11 -7.23 -11.24 -1.05
CA SER A 11 -7.96 -12.01 -2.06
C SER A 11 -8.86 -13.03 -1.38
N GLY A 12 -10.04 -13.29 -1.98
CA GLY A 12 -11.04 -14.19 -1.41
C GLY A 12 -11.79 -13.64 -0.18
N GLY A 13 -11.59 -12.37 0.17
CA GLY A 13 -12.22 -11.71 1.32
C GLY A 13 -11.45 -10.49 1.79
N THR A 14 -11.91 -9.89 2.88
CA THR A 14 -11.17 -8.85 3.62
C THR A 14 -10.34 -9.47 4.74
N TRP A 15 -9.56 -8.64 5.43
CA TRP A 15 -8.85 -9.03 6.64
C TRP A 15 -9.75 -9.66 7.72
N LYS A 16 -11.05 -9.32 7.77
CA LYS A 16 -12.02 -9.87 8.74
C LYS A 16 -12.74 -11.13 8.26
N THR A 17 -12.78 -11.37 6.95
CA THR A 17 -13.63 -12.40 6.35
C THR A 17 -12.83 -13.54 5.72
N GLY A 18 -11.59 -13.72 6.17
CA GLY A 18 -10.72 -14.83 5.72
C GLY A 18 -9.97 -14.56 4.42
N GLY A 19 -9.83 -13.29 4.01
CA GLY A 19 -8.99 -12.93 2.87
C GLY A 19 -7.51 -13.23 3.11
N GLN A 20 -6.76 -13.43 2.04
CA GLN A 20 -5.36 -13.88 2.07
C GLN A 20 -4.54 -13.24 0.94
N CYS A 21 -3.21 -13.23 1.05
CA CYS A 21 -2.31 -12.70 0.02
C CYS A 21 -1.14 -13.63 -0.34
N HIS A 22 -0.94 -14.75 0.36
CA HIS A 22 0.19 -15.67 0.14
C HIS A 22 0.24 -16.36 -1.23
N LEU A 23 -0.84 -16.29 -2.02
CA LEU A 23 -0.91 -16.83 -3.37
C LEU A 23 -0.60 -15.77 -4.45
N GLU A 24 -0.55 -14.50 -4.07
CA GLU A 24 -0.23 -13.40 -4.98
C GLU A 24 1.27 -13.44 -5.26
N THR A 25 1.64 -13.71 -6.51
CA THR A 25 3.05 -13.89 -6.93
C THR A 25 3.43 -13.06 -8.14
N MET A 26 2.46 -12.35 -8.72
CA MET A 26 2.64 -11.45 -9.85
C MET A 26 1.95 -10.12 -9.57
N PRO A 27 2.49 -9.00 -10.09
CA PRO A 27 1.81 -7.73 -10.05
C PRO A 27 0.52 -7.77 -10.88
N ASP A 28 -0.42 -6.89 -10.56
CA ASP A 28 -1.59 -6.63 -11.38
C ASP A 28 -1.18 -5.81 -12.59
N PHE A 29 -1.34 -6.39 -13.78
CA PHE A 29 -1.09 -5.71 -15.06
C PHE A 29 -2.28 -4.87 -15.52
N GLU A 30 -3.47 -5.12 -14.96
CA GLU A 30 -4.67 -4.35 -15.22
C GLU A 30 -4.80 -3.20 -14.21
N THR A 31 -5.41 -2.10 -14.64
CA THR A 31 -5.74 -0.96 -13.79
C THR A 31 -6.72 -1.43 -12.70
N PRO A 32 -6.35 -1.47 -11.41
CA PRO A 32 -7.28 -1.94 -10.39
C PRO A 32 -8.46 -0.97 -10.31
N ALA A 33 -9.69 -1.48 -10.40
CA ALA A 33 -10.89 -0.71 -10.10
C ALA A 33 -10.99 -0.53 -8.58
N PHE A 34 -10.16 0.33 -8.01
CA PHE A 34 -10.19 0.67 -6.59
C PHE A 34 -10.68 2.11 -6.42
N PRO A 35 -11.85 2.35 -5.80
CA PRO A 35 -12.18 3.65 -5.28
C PRO A 35 -11.26 3.89 -4.08
N ASP A 36 -10.18 4.61 -4.31
CA ASP A 36 -9.19 4.92 -3.28
C ASP A 36 -9.64 6.10 -2.43
N ASP A 37 -10.70 5.86 -1.65
CA ASP A 37 -11.21 6.83 -0.68
C ASP A 37 -10.11 7.28 0.30
N HIS A 38 -9.12 6.42 0.56
CA HIS A 38 -8.01 6.71 1.45
C HIS A 38 -7.05 7.76 0.85
N PHE A 39 -6.73 7.65 -0.44
CA PHE A 39 -5.98 8.69 -1.15
C PHE A 39 -6.76 10.00 -1.21
N ASN A 40 -8.06 9.93 -1.52
CA ASN A 40 -8.90 11.11 -1.60
C ASN A 40 -8.93 11.87 -0.27
N ILE A 41 -9.06 11.18 0.87
CA ILE A 41 -9.00 11.82 2.20
C ILE A 41 -7.68 12.57 2.42
N VAL A 42 -6.54 11.94 2.11
CA VAL A 42 -5.23 12.59 2.25
C VAL A 42 -5.14 13.83 1.36
N ASN A 43 -5.57 13.70 0.11
CA ASN A 43 -5.54 14.78 -0.87
C ASN A 43 -6.48 15.93 -0.45
N ASP A 44 -7.68 15.63 0.02
CA ASP A 44 -8.66 16.63 0.48
C ASP A 44 -8.17 17.39 1.71
N VAL A 45 -7.50 16.72 2.66
CA VAL A 45 -6.88 17.37 3.81
C VAL A 45 -5.75 18.31 3.38
N ILE A 46 -4.91 17.89 2.45
CA ILE A 46 -3.83 18.73 1.92
C ILE A 46 -4.40 19.95 1.18
N LEU A 47 -5.41 19.74 0.31
CA LEU A 47 -6.04 20.81 -0.47
C LEU A 47 -6.82 21.80 0.40
N SER A 48 -7.54 21.32 1.42
CA SER A 48 -8.31 22.17 2.34
C SER A 48 -7.44 23.11 3.18
N HIS A 49 -6.17 22.77 3.38
CA HIS A 49 -5.23 23.57 4.17
C HIS A 49 -4.18 24.30 3.31
N ALA A 50 -4.17 24.10 1.99
CA ALA A 50 -3.18 24.67 1.07
C ALA A 50 -3.17 26.21 1.05
N ASN A 51 -4.31 26.85 1.33
CA ASN A 51 -4.45 28.32 1.36
C ASN A 51 -4.25 28.93 2.75
N THR A 52 -3.87 28.14 3.76
CA THR A 52 -3.64 28.66 5.11
C THR A 52 -2.20 29.16 5.23
N SER A 53 -2.03 30.39 5.71
CA SER A 53 -0.71 31.05 5.86
C SER A 53 0.25 30.34 6.83
N GLN A 54 -0.24 29.32 7.55
CA GLN A 54 0.52 28.52 8.52
C GLN A 54 1.03 27.18 7.94
N MET A 55 0.54 26.70 6.80
CA MET A 55 1.04 25.45 6.21
C MET A 55 2.31 25.68 5.40
N ARG A 56 3.39 24.99 5.77
CA ARG A 56 4.54 24.80 4.87
C ARG A 56 4.07 24.00 3.67
N THR A 57 4.56 24.30 2.46
CA THR A 57 4.27 23.53 1.24
C THR A 57 4.53 22.04 1.48
N VAL A 58 3.46 21.24 1.48
CA VAL A 58 3.55 19.78 1.63
C VAL A 58 3.65 19.18 0.23
N ASN A 59 4.82 18.68 -0.14
CA ASN A 59 4.97 17.90 -1.37
C ASN A 59 4.35 16.51 -1.16
N LEU A 60 3.30 16.18 -1.87
CA LEU A 60 2.68 14.84 -1.85
C LEU A 60 3.48 13.90 -2.74
N LEU A 61 4.01 12.82 -2.16
CA LEU A 61 4.57 11.68 -2.88
C LEU A 61 3.45 10.64 -3.06
N ASN A 62 2.82 10.65 -4.23
CA ASN A 62 1.74 9.71 -4.54
C ASN A 62 2.31 8.34 -4.92
N VAL A 63 2.26 7.41 -3.98
CA VAL A 63 2.68 6.01 -4.17
C VAL A 63 1.49 5.06 -4.30
N THR A 64 0.25 5.54 -4.19
CA THR A 64 -0.86 4.60 -3.98
C THR A 64 -1.13 3.77 -5.21
N TYR A 65 -1.21 4.40 -6.38
CA TYR A 65 -1.52 3.71 -7.65
C TYR A 65 -0.47 2.66 -8.02
N LEU A 66 0.83 3.03 -7.98
CA LEU A 66 1.89 2.07 -8.28
C LEU A 66 1.93 0.93 -7.27
N SER A 67 1.55 1.18 -6.01
CA SER A 67 1.55 0.15 -4.96
C SER A 67 0.32 -0.76 -5.07
N LEU A 68 -0.82 -0.26 -5.56
CA LEU A 68 -2.03 -1.05 -5.81
C LEU A 68 -1.79 -2.17 -6.82
N GLN A 69 -0.85 -1.97 -7.75
CA GLN A 69 -0.47 -2.98 -8.73
C GLN A 69 0.42 -4.07 -8.15
N ARG A 70 0.85 -3.98 -6.89
CA ARG A 70 1.90 -4.83 -6.32
C ARG A 70 1.38 -5.80 -5.28
N ARG A 71 0.32 -6.54 -5.59
CA ARG A 71 -0.20 -7.61 -4.70
C ARG A 71 0.86 -8.64 -4.31
N ASP A 72 1.81 -8.88 -5.20
CA ASP A 72 2.98 -9.73 -5.05
C ASP A 72 4.02 -9.24 -4.03
N GLY A 73 3.96 -7.96 -3.64
CA GLY A 73 5.01 -7.31 -2.87
C GLY A 73 4.94 -7.51 -1.35
N HIS A 74 3.85 -8.10 -0.83
CA HIS A 74 3.63 -8.20 0.62
C HIS A 74 4.45 -9.30 1.29
N ALA A 75 4.77 -9.08 2.57
CA ALA A 75 5.48 -10.07 3.38
C ALA A 75 4.67 -11.37 3.56
N SER A 76 3.35 -11.28 3.58
CA SER A 76 2.42 -12.41 3.65
C SER A 76 2.76 -13.36 4.81
N ILE A 77 3.03 -14.63 4.54
CA ILE A 77 3.44 -15.63 5.54
C ILE A 77 4.91 -15.47 6.00
N TYR A 78 5.71 -14.64 5.35
CA TYR A 78 7.14 -14.44 5.67
C TYR A 78 7.39 -13.22 6.57
N TYR A 79 6.34 -12.64 7.16
CA TYR A 79 6.44 -11.43 7.99
C TYR A 79 7.29 -11.59 9.27
N MET A 80 7.51 -12.82 9.74
CA MET A 80 8.38 -13.13 10.89
C MET A 80 9.82 -13.47 10.48
N GLY A 81 10.14 -13.47 9.18
CA GLY A 81 11.45 -13.84 8.65
C GLY A 81 11.36 -14.96 7.59
N PRO A 82 12.47 -15.66 7.32
CA PRO A 82 12.59 -16.55 6.16
C PRO A 82 11.75 -17.83 6.27
N LYS A 83 11.25 -18.16 7.46
CA LYS A 83 10.38 -19.32 7.66
C LYS A 83 8.92 -18.88 7.54
N PRO A 84 8.09 -19.60 6.78
CA PRO A 84 6.69 -19.27 6.66
C PRO A 84 5.98 -19.44 8.01
N ALA A 85 5.23 -18.42 8.40
CA ALA A 85 4.28 -18.45 9.50
C ALA A 85 3.00 -19.19 9.09
N SER A 86 2.06 -19.28 10.04
CA SER A 86 0.76 -19.91 9.79
C SER A 86 -0.02 -19.17 8.71
N ILE A 87 -0.57 -19.89 7.73
CA ILE A 87 -1.49 -19.34 6.72
C ILE A 87 -2.71 -18.62 7.32
N ARG A 88 -3.06 -18.90 8.59
CA ARG A 88 -4.15 -18.22 9.29
C ARG A 88 -3.83 -16.77 9.66
N HIS A 89 -2.54 -16.42 9.71
CA HIS A 89 -2.07 -15.08 10.06
C HIS A 89 -1.06 -14.63 8.99
N GLN A 90 -1.50 -13.77 8.09
CA GLN A 90 -0.69 -13.24 6.99
C GLN A 90 -0.58 -11.73 7.16
N ASP A 91 0.58 -11.20 6.80
CA ASP A 91 0.77 -9.77 6.69
C ASP A 91 0.55 -9.32 5.25
N CYS A 92 -0.64 -8.83 4.98
CA CYS A 92 -1.02 -8.28 3.68
C CYS A 92 -0.99 -6.74 3.69
N SER A 93 -0.18 -6.15 4.56
CA SER A 93 -0.06 -4.70 4.77
C SER A 93 1.38 -4.20 4.66
N HIS A 94 2.34 -4.95 5.19
CA HIS A 94 3.76 -4.66 5.08
C HIS A 94 4.37 -5.33 3.85
N TRP A 95 5.50 -4.80 3.42
CA TRP A 95 6.16 -5.14 2.17
C TRP A 95 7.43 -5.94 2.42
N CYS A 96 7.73 -6.88 1.53
CA CYS A 96 9.06 -7.50 1.46
C CYS A 96 10.12 -6.45 1.13
N LEU A 97 11.34 -6.70 1.62
CA LEU A 97 12.55 -5.96 1.23
C LEU A 97 13.61 -6.95 0.72
N PRO A 98 14.28 -6.68 -0.42
CA PRO A 98 14.02 -5.56 -1.33
C PRO A 98 12.64 -5.65 -2.00
N GLY A 99 12.04 -4.51 -2.38
CA GLY A 99 10.68 -4.48 -2.92
C GLY A 99 10.06 -3.11 -3.14
N VAL A 100 8.74 -3.02 -3.00
CA VAL A 100 7.92 -1.82 -3.28
C VAL A 100 8.43 -0.55 -2.57
N PRO A 101 8.86 -0.60 -1.29
CA PRO A 101 9.42 0.58 -0.63
C PRO A 101 10.71 1.10 -1.26
N ASP A 102 11.48 0.28 -1.96
CA ASP A 102 12.70 0.73 -2.65
C ASP A 102 12.34 1.66 -3.81
N THR A 103 11.32 1.29 -4.61
CA THR A 103 10.78 2.16 -5.66
C THR A 103 10.24 3.47 -5.08
N TRP A 104 9.58 3.44 -3.91
CA TRP A 104 9.14 4.68 -3.28
C TRP A 104 10.29 5.61 -2.96
N ASN A 105 11.43 5.06 -2.51
CA ASN A 105 12.61 5.83 -2.15
C ASN A 105 13.34 6.40 -3.39
N GLU A 106 13.22 5.78 -4.55
CA GLU A 106 13.78 6.28 -5.81
C GLU A 106 13.00 7.47 -6.41
N LEU A 107 11.72 7.63 -6.03
CA LEU A 107 10.86 8.72 -6.52
C LEU A 107 11.05 10.05 -5.76
N VAL A 108 11.93 10.06 -4.75
CA VAL A 108 12.06 11.11 -3.74
C VAL A 108 13.10 12.16 -4.11
#